data_AF-A0A8J2PW42-F1
#
_entry.id   AF-A0A8J2PW42-F1
#
_cell.length_a   1.000
_cell.length_b   1.000
_cell.length_c   1.000
_cell.angle_alpha   90.00
_cell.angle_beta   90.00
_cell.angle_gamma   90.00
#
_symmetry.space_group_name_H-M   'P 1'
#
loop_
_entity.id
_entity.type
_entity.pdbx_description
1 polymer ?
#
loop_
_entity_poly.entity_id
_entity_poly.type
_entity_poly.pdbx_seq_one_letter_code
_entity_poly.pdbx_strand_id
1 'polypeptide(L)'
;MFVFPTVKFTVVLVLSVFSIVRRLRCLNYQWTHLVANHPSQQVITSNNNFLSTFSSHTSREFGMESEEGLRQRRVDSDPLGSAGDSEGGKSERSESEDERLPEEKYVEKLAKELPQGTDKTPEVLSSALSGLSDRWRNWVIRGIFTWLMIGAFCIIIYLGPLALMVVTLAVQVKCFAEIINIGYSVYRVHNLPWFRSLSWYFLITSNYFFYGESLVDYFGVLVNRTDVLRWLITYHRFISFCLYNIGFVWFVLSLVKKYYMRQFSLFAWTHVALLIVVTQSYLIIQNIFEGMIWFIVPVSMIVCNDVMAYMFGFFFGRTPLIQLSPKKTWEGFIGGGFATVLYGIIISSIFCQYPFFVCPVEYSDAGDKMSLGMECEPSYLFQPQEYHFPEFLVSLCQFFGHKPTPLVLYPFILHSLSMSVFSSLVGPFGGFFASGFKRAFKIKDFGDIIPGHGGILDRFDCQFLMATFVNVYISSFIRAASPQKLLQQVLTLKPEQQLQLYSSLRDSLAHRGIIQLVHAHGQP
;
A
#
# COMPACT_ATOMS: atom_id res chain seq x y z
N MET A 1 20.51 7.74 -32.80
CA MET A 1 21.02 6.36 -32.63
C MET A 1 20.87 5.84 -31.19
N PHE A 2 21.17 6.63 -30.15
CA PHE A 2 21.14 6.17 -28.73
C PHE A 2 19.77 6.00 -28.05
N VAL A 3 18.65 5.99 -28.80
CA VAL A 3 17.29 5.76 -28.22
C VAL A 3 17.09 4.28 -27.86
N PHE A 4 17.52 3.36 -28.73
CA PHE A 4 17.37 1.93 -28.53
C PHE A 4 18.17 1.37 -27.33
N PRO A 5 19.44 1.74 -27.12
CA PRO A 5 20.23 1.24 -25.99
C PRO A 5 19.54 1.38 -24.65
N THR A 6 19.06 2.56 -24.26
CA THR A 6 18.53 2.81 -22.90
C THR A 6 17.16 2.17 -22.66
N VAL A 7 16.26 2.18 -23.66
CA VAL A 7 14.93 1.54 -23.52
C VAL A 7 15.08 0.02 -23.54
N LYS A 8 15.94 -0.54 -24.41
CA LYS A 8 16.37 -1.94 -24.26
C LYS A 8 17.02 -2.14 -22.90
N PHE A 9 17.84 -1.22 -22.40
CA PHE A 9 18.54 -1.41 -21.13
C PHE A 9 17.57 -1.58 -19.97
N THR A 10 16.60 -0.69 -19.75
CA THR A 10 15.67 -0.83 -18.62
C THR A 10 14.81 -2.09 -18.75
N VAL A 11 14.30 -2.40 -19.95
CA VAL A 11 13.45 -3.60 -20.16
C VAL A 11 14.28 -4.88 -20.03
N VAL A 12 15.41 -4.98 -20.72
CA VAL A 12 16.33 -6.13 -20.63
C VAL A 12 16.96 -6.22 -19.24
N LEU A 13 17.16 -5.12 -18.50
CA LEU A 13 17.65 -5.13 -17.11
C LEU A 13 16.64 -5.80 -16.19
N VAL A 14 15.39 -5.32 -16.17
CA VAL A 14 14.31 -5.93 -15.39
C VAL A 14 14.23 -7.42 -15.75
N LEU A 15 14.07 -7.75 -17.04
CA LEU A 15 13.93 -9.14 -17.48
C LEU A 15 15.18 -10.00 -17.24
N SER A 16 16.39 -9.42 -17.28
CA SER A 16 17.63 -10.16 -16.98
C SER A 16 17.76 -10.44 -15.49
N VAL A 17 17.44 -9.49 -14.61
CA VAL A 17 17.52 -9.75 -13.15
C VAL A 17 16.47 -10.77 -12.73
N PHE A 18 15.24 -10.70 -13.27
CA PHE A 18 14.23 -11.76 -13.06
C PHE A 18 14.67 -13.12 -13.68
N SER A 19 15.36 -13.13 -14.82
CA SER A 19 15.93 -14.36 -15.42
C SER A 19 17.15 -14.91 -14.64
N ILE A 20 17.92 -14.06 -13.95
CA ILE A 20 18.99 -14.45 -13.04
C ILE A 20 18.41 -15.06 -11.76
N VAL A 21 17.40 -14.42 -11.15
CA VAL A 21 16.62 -14.95 -10.01
C VAL A 21 16.08 -16.35 -10.34
N ARG A 22 15.55 -16.55 -11.57
CA ARG A 22 15.14 -17.88 -12.08
C ARG A 22 16.30 -18.88 -12.13
N ARG A 23 17.44 -18.54 -12.76
CA ARG A 23 18.59 -19.44 -12.88
C ARG A 23 19.14 -19.88 -11.51
N LEU A 24 19.21 -18.96 -10.55
CA LEU A 24 19.65 -19.25 -9.18
C LEU A 24 18.71 -20.22 -8.47
N ARG A 25 17.39 -20.12 -8.67
CA ARG A 25 16.46 -21.09 -8.07
C ARG A 25 16.50 -22.47 -8.75
N CYS A 26 16.71 -22.57 -10.06
CA CYS A 26 16.87 -23.87 -10.73
C CYS A 26 18.06 -24.67 -10.16
N LEU A 27 19.19 -24.00 -9.91
CA LEU A 27 20.36 -24.59 -9.25
C LEU A 27 20.05 -25.05 -7.81
N ASN A 28 19.31 -24.24 -7.05
CA ASN A 28 18.91 -24.58 -5.68
C ASN A 28 17.93 -25.77 -5.63
N TYR A 29 16.98 -25.83 -6.57
CA TYR A 29 15.96 -26.89 -6.66
C TYR A 29 16.57 -28.27 -6.97
N GLN A 30 17.60 -28.32 -7.83
CA GLN A 30 18.38 -29.54 -8.05
C GLN A 30 19.13 -29.98 -6.78
N TRP A 31 19.61 -29.03 -5.97
CA TRP A 31 20.30 -29.31 -4.72
C TRP A 31 19.36 -29.85 -3.63
N THR A 32 18.15 -29.31 -3.50
CA THR A 32 17.17 -29.75 -2.48
C THR A 32 16.58 -31.13 -2.79
N HIS A 33 16.34 -31.46 -4.06
CA HIS A 33 15.82 -32.79 -4.44
C HIS A 33 16.81 -33.93 -4.19
N LEU A 34 18.12 -33.67 -4.25
CA LEU A 34 19.16 -34.65 -3.93
C LEU A 34 19.23 -35.06 -2.45
N VAL A 35 18.56 -34.33 -1.55
CA VAL A 35 18.68 -34.49 -0.08
C VAL A 35 17.40 -35.06 0.57
N ALA A 36 16.29 -35.17 -0.17
CA ALA A 36 14.96 -35.43 0.41
C ALA A 36 14.52 -36.92 0.47
N ASN A 37 15.24 -37.85 -0.16
CA ASN A 37 14.77 -39.23 -0.37
C ASN A 37 15.04 -40.18 0.82
N HIS A 38 14.24 -40.10 1.90
CA HIS A 38 14.06 -41.18 2.89
C HIS A 38 12.68 -41.10 3.59
N PRO A 39 11.77 -42.08 3.44
CA PRO A 39 10.41 -42.02 3.99
C PRO A 39 10.07 -43.08 5.08
N SER A 40 9.44 -42.64 6.18
CA SER A 40 8.79 -43.48 7.22
C SER A 40 8.11 -42.59 8.28
N GLN A 41 6.94 -42.86 8.87
CA GLN A 41 5.85 -43.80 8.56
C GLN A 41 4.55 -43.33 9.29
N GLN A 42 3.38 -43.93 9.03
CA GLN A 42 2.08 -43.56 9.63
C GLN A 42 1.83 -44.15 11.03
N VAL A 43 1.06 -43.45 11.88
CA VAL A 43 0.25 -44.03 12.98
C VAL A 43 -1.10 -43.28 13.08
N ILE A 44 -2.15 -43.95 13.56
CA ILE A 44 -3.57 -43.52 13.53
C ILE A 44 -4.17 -43.49 14.96
N THR A 45 -5.35 -42.88 15.14
CA THR A 45 -6.32 -42.96 16.27
C THR A 45 -6.16 -41.97 17.44
N SER A 46 -7.19 -41.61 18.23
CA SER A 46 -8.66 -41.46 18.02
C SER A 46 -9.33 -40.89 19.30
N ASN A 47 -10.53 -40.32 19.16
CA ASN A 47 -11.67 -40.31 20.12
C ASN A 47 -11.80 -39.32 21.32
N ASN A 48 -13.09 -38.99 21.53
CA ASN A 48 -13.82 -38.66 22.77
C ASN A 48 -13.73 -37.27 23.45
N ASN A 49 -14.73 -36.44 23.13
CA ASN A 49 -15.80 -35.97 24.05
C ASN A 49 -15.49 -35.83 25.56
N PHE A 50 -15.84 -34.67 26.15
CA PHE A 50 -16.71 -34.65 27.34
C PHE A 50 -17.54 -33.36 27.48
N LEU A 51 -18.60 -33.47 28.29
CA LEU A 51 -19.85 -32.70 28.38
C LEU A 51 -19.81 -31.19 28.72
N SER A 52 -21.00 -30.59 28.50
CA SER A 52 -21.48 -29.26 28.92
C SER A 52 -21.49 -29.03 30.45
N THR A 53 -21.86 -27.85 30.99
CA THR A 53 -23.26 -27.42 31.28
C THR A 53 -23.28 -26.06 32.01
N PHE A 54 -24.47 -25.46 32.22
CA PHE A 54 -24.84 -24.23 32.97
C PHE A 54 -24.62 -22.86 32.30
N SER A 55 -25.46 -21.85 32.52
CA SER A 55 -26.94 -21.83 32.73
C SER A 55 -27.49 -20.41 32.51
N SER A 56 -28.79 -20.27 32.24
CA SER A 56 -29.51 -18.99 32.08
C SER A 56 -30.09 -18.45 33.39
N HIS A 57 -30.26 -17.12 33.53
CA HIS A 57 -31.52 -16.57 34.08
C HIS A 57 -31.78 -15.04 33.83
N THR A 58 -32.97 -14.76 33.28
CA THR A 58 -33.86 -13.57 33.41
C THR A 58 -33.34 -12.11 33.54
N SER A 59 -33.54 -11.35 32.45
CA SER A 59 -34.65 -10.37 32.21
C SER A 59 -34.92 -9.14 33.11
N ARG A 60 -35.52 -8.12 32.44
CA ARG A 60 -36.12 -6.83 32.90
C ARG A 60 -35.14 -5.65 32.97
N GLU A 61 -35.48 -4.40 32.61
CA GLU A 61 -36.56 -3.73 31.83
C GLU A 61 -36.06 -2.27 31.58
N PHE A 62 -36.67 -1.29 30.87
CA PHE A 62 -38.00 -1.07 30.26
C PHE A 62 -37.86 -0.03 29.10
N GLY A 63 -38.79 -0.01 28.12
CA GLY A 63 -39.21 1.22 27.41
C GLY A 63 -38.39 1.76 26.21
N MET A 64 -39.07 2.00 25.08
CA MET A 64 -38.59 2.79 23.94
C MET A 64 -39.64 3.87 23.64
N GLU A 65 -39.27 5.14 23.61
CA GLU A 65 -40.10 6.23 23.07
C GLU A 65 -39.25 7.10 22.14
N SER A 66 -39.92 7.75 21.19
CA SER A 66 -39.32 8.52 20.10
C SER A 66 -39.85 9.94 20.09
N GLU A 67 -38.98 10.92 19.84
CA GLU A 67 -39.44 12.19 19.29
C GLU A 67 -38.41 12.79 18.34
N GLU A 68 -38.90 13.54 17.35
CA GLU A 68 -38.10 14.08 16.24
C GLU A 68 -37.54 15.47 16.55
N GLY A 69 -36.62 15.93 15.70
CA GLY A 69 -35.90 17.17 15.95
C GLY A 69 -36.71 18.44 15.66
N LEU A 70 -36.35 19.53 16.35
CA LEU A 70 -36.17 20.84 15.72
C LEU A 70 -35.40 21.77 16.67
N ARG A 71 -34.45 22.56 16.13
CA ARG A 71 -34.19 23.95 16.59
C ARG A 71 -33.31 24.71 15.61
N GLN A 72 -33.89 25.73 14.98
CA GLN A 72 -33.15 26.69 14.16
C GLN A 72 -32.26 27.59 15.03
N ARG A 73 -31.23 28.18 14.41
CA ARG A 73 -30.58 29.38 14.97
C ARG A 73 -31.59 30.53 14.95
N ARG A 74 -31.72 31.26 16.05
CA ARG A 74 -32.39 32.56 16.06
C ARG A 74 -31.37 33.66 15.75
N VAL A 75 -31.76 34.60 14.90
CA VAL A 75 -31.13 35.91 14.79
C VAL A 75 -32.01 36.86 15.59
N ASP A 76 -31.43 37.59 16.53
CA ASP A 76 -32.10 38.66 17.26
C ASP A 76 -31.43 39.99 16.87
N SER A 77 -32.25 41.02 16.64
CA SER A 77 -31.86 42.40 16.33
C SER A 77 -32.80 43.38 17.05
N ASP A 78 -32.65 44.68 16.74
CA ASP A 78 -33.60 45.78 17.05
C ASP A 78 -33.27 46.60 18.35
N PRO A 79 -33.71 47.87 18.50
CA PRO A 79 -32.82 48.99 18.11
C PRO A 79 -32.93 50.29 18.97
N LEU A 80 -32.36 51.41 18.47
CA LEU A 80 -32.35 52.80 18.99
C LEU A 80 -31.58 53.04 20.33
N GLY A 81 -30.99 54.21 20.59
CA GLY A 81 -30.73 55.36 19.71
C GLY A 81 -30.74 56.73 20.45
N SER A 82 -29.59 57.41 20.55
CA SER A 82 -29.46 58.85 20.91
C SER A 82 -28.05 59.37 20.57
N ALA A 83 -27.83 60.70 20.57
CA ALA A 83 -26.59 61.37 20.18
C ALA A 83 -26.09 62.39 21.24
N GLY A 84 -24.80 62.79 21.18
CA GLY A 84 -24.24 63.85 22.04
C GLY A 84 -22.70 63.94 22.10
N ASP A 85 -22.12 64.72 21.20
CA ASP A 85 -20.95 65.63 21.35
C ASP A 85 -19.71 65.33 22.24
N SER A 86 -18.55 65.46 21.56
CA SER A 86 -17.39 66.32 21.91
C SER A 86 -16.14 65.81 22.67
N GLU A 87 -15.03 66.51 22.32
CA GLU A 87 -13.68 66.61 22.91
C GLU A 87 -12.73 65.38 23.01
N GLY A 88 -11.84 65.29 22.01
CA GLY A 88 -10.44 65.74 22.20
C GLY A 88 -9.47 64.90 23.07
N GLY A 89 -8.73 63.99 22.44
CA GLY A 89 -7.57 63.34 23.07
C GLY A 89 -6.53 62.84 22.06
N LYS A 90 -5.36 63.49 21.98
CA LYS A 90 -4.21 62.99 21.19
C LYS A 90 -3.50 61.84 21.91
N SER A 91 -3.27 60.73 21.20
CA SER A 91 -2.22 59.77 21.54
C SER A 91 -1.69 59.15 20.25
N GLU A 92 -0.51 59.61 19.81
CA GLU A 92 0.21 59.00 18.69
C GLU A 92 0.78 57.66 19.14
N ARG A 93 0.33 56.55 18.54
CA ARG A 93 1.07 55.29 18.59
C ARG A 93 0.86 54.44 17.34
N SER A 94 1.78 54.65 16.40
CA SER A 94 2.05 53.84 15.20
C SER A 94 1.33 52.48 15.14
N GLU A 95 0.42 52.34 14.17
CA GLU A 95 0.00 51.03 13.68
C GLU A 95 1.23 50.39 12.99
N SER A 96 1.81 49.37 13.62
CA SER A 96 3.03 48.72 13.13
C SER A 96 2.70 47.66 12.08
N GLU A 97 3.21 47.83 10.86
CA GLU A 97 3.02 46.91 9.71
C GLU A 97 3.69 45.52 9.87
N ASP A 98 4.12 45.15 11.07
CA ASP A 98 5.13 44.10 11.33
C ASP A 98 4.54 42.69 11.60
N GLU A 99 3.21 42.56 11.80
CA GLU A 99 2.58 41.28 12.18
C GLU A 99 2.55 40.21 11.06
N ARG A 100 2.86 40.54 9.80
CA ARG A 100 2.75 39.60 8.66
C ARG A 100 4.07 39.03 8.12
N LEU A 101 5.23 39.45 8.64
CA LEU A 101 6.55 38.96 8.22
C LEU A 101 7.32 37.97 9.13
N PRO A 102 6.79 37.43 10.27
CA PRO A 102 7.53 36.44 11.06
C PRO A 102 7.74 35.07 10.37
N GLU A 103 6.68 34.45 9.84
CA GLU A 103 6.69 33.03 9.47
C GLU A 103 7.67 32.71 8.34
N GLU A 104 7.69 33.53 7.29
CA GLU A 104 8.52 33.34 6.09
C GLU A 104 10.00 33.11 6.41
N LYS A 105 10.57 33.92 7.31
CA LYS A 105 11.97 33.86 7.77
C LYS A 105 12.20 32.68 8.72
N TYR A 106 11.20 32.26 9.48
CA TYR A 106 11.31 31.09 10.37
C TYR A 106 11.31 29.77 9.60
N VAL A 107 10.48 29.63 8.56
CA VAL A 107 10.47 28.43 7.70
C VAL A 107 11.73 28.36 6.83
N GLU A 108 12.34 29.50 6.48
CA GLU A 108 13.65 29.53 5.83
C GLU A 108 14.81 29.17 6.77
N LYS A 109 14.74 29.54 8.07
CA LYS A 109 15.69 29.05 9.08
C LYS A 109 15.52 27.54 9.33
N LEU A 110 14.27 27.06 9.39
CA LEU A 110 13.93 25.65 9.56
C LEU A 110 14.57 24.76 8.49
N ALA A 111 14.60 25.22 7.24
CA ALA A 111 15.23 24.48 6.14
C ALA A 111 16.74 24.25 6.33
N LYS A 112 17.41 25.02 7.20
CA LYS A 112 18.83 24.86 7.57
C LYS A 112 19.06 23.99 8.81
N GLU A 113 18.02 23.76 9.62
CA GLU A 113 18.07 22.94 10.84
C GLU A 113 17.75 21.46 10.56
N LEU A 114 17.01 21.17 9.47
CA LEU A 114 16.78 19.80 8.99
C LEU A 114 17.98 19.24 8.19
N PRO A 115 18.24 17.92 8.23
CA PRO A 115 19.24 17.28 7.40
C PRO A 115 18.78 17.25 5.93
N GLN A 116 19.18 18.28 5.19
CA GLN A 116 18.88 18.44 3.76
C GLN A 116 20.16 18.43 2.92
N GLY A 117 20.07 17.92 1.69
CA GLY A 117 21.18 17.88 0.74
C GLY A 117 21.57 16.44 0.39
N THR A 118 21.66 16.17 -0.91
CA THR A 118 21.92 14.83 -1.44
C THR A 118 23.42 14.56 -1.66
N ASP A 119 24.26 15.52 -1.25
CA ASP A 119 25.68 15.65 -1.56
C ASP A 119 26.60 15.05 -0.48
N LYS A 120 26.03 14.54 0.64
CA LYS A 120 26.71 13.74 1.68
C LYS A 120 27.11 12.37 1.13
N THR A 121 28.12 12.37 0.27
CA THR A 121 28.69 11.17 -0.34
C THR A 121 29.64 10.46 0.64
N PRO A 122 29.70 9.12 0.66
CA PRO A 122 30.72 8.41 1.45
C PRO A 122 32.12 8.85 1.04
N GLU A 123 33.01 9.09 2.00
CA GLU A 123 34.34 9.68 1.76
C GLU A 123 35.21 8.84 0.79
N VAL A 124 35.05 7.51 0.84
CA VAL A 124 35.68 6.57 -0.10
C VAL A 124 35.24 6.84 -1.55
N LEU A 125 33.96 7.17 -1.75
CA LEU A 125 33.37 7.40 -3.08
C LEU A 125 33.61 8.84 -3.58
N SER A 126 33.69 9.83 -2.69
CA SER A 126 34.07 11.20 -3.07
C SER A 126 35.55 11.30 -3.43
N SER A 127 36.42 10.62 -2.69
CA SER A 127 37.85 10.49 -3.01
C SER A 127 38.07 9.85 -4.39
N ALA A 128 37.42 8.71 -4.65
CA ALA A 128 37.51 8.00 -5.93
C ALA A 128 36.92 8.76 -7.14
N LEU A 129 36.02 9.73 -6.91
CA LEU A 129 35.38 10.55 -7.96
C LEU A 129 35.89 12.01 -7.97
N SER A 130 36.98 12.31 -7.27
CA SER A 130 37.54 13.66 -7.10
C SER A 130 37.95 14.33 -8.43
N GLY A 131 38.36 13.56 -9.43
CA GLY A 131 38.71 14.05 -10.77
C GLY A 131 37.53 14.33 -11.72
N LEU A 132 36.28 14.13 -11.27
CA LEU A 132 35.08 14.29 -12.10
C LEU A 132 34.26 15.51 -11.69
N SER A 133 33.86 16.32 -12.68
CA SER A 133 33.00 17.49 -12.47
C SER A 133 31.64 17.09 -11.89
N ASP A 134 31.02 17.99 -11.12
CA ASP A 134 29.93 17.66 -10.21
C ASP A 134 28.70 17.02 -10.89
N ARG A 135 28.47 17.36 -12.17
CA ARG A 135 27.42 16.72 -13.00
C ARG A 135 27.70 15.23 -13.21
N TRP A 136 28.91 14.87 -13.59
CA TRP A 136 29.31 13.48 -13.82
C TRP A 136 29.45 12.71 -12.52
N ARG A 137 30.03 13.33 -11.47
CA ARG A 137 30.08 12.73 -10.12
C ARG A 137 28.67 12.34 -9.65
N ASN A 138 27.72 13.28 -9.69
CA ASN A 138 26.33 13.02 -9.30
C ASN A 138 25.61 12.02 -10.22
N TRP A 139 25.92 11.97 -11.52
CA TRP A 139 25.37 10.95 -12.43
C TRP A 139 25.89 9.54 -12.10
N VAL A 140 27.20 9.39 -11.89
CA VAL A 140 27.83 8.09 -11.54
C VAL A 140 27.33 7.57 -10.20
N ILE A 141 27.27 8.42 -9.16
CA ILE A 141 26.70 8.06 -7.85
C ILE A 141 25.27 7.56 -8.01
N ARG A 142 24.43 8.30 -8.74
CA ARG A 142 23.03 7.90 -8.98
C ARG A 142 22.93 6.58 -9.74
N GLY A 143 23.82 6.32 -10.69
CA GLY A 143 23.95 5.02 -11.34
C GLY A 143 24.22 3.90 -10.34
N ILE A 144 25.32 4.00 -9.58
CA ILE A 144 25.76 2.98 -8.61
C ILE A 144 24.67 2.66 -7.59
N PHE A 145 24.06 3.67 -6.95
CA PHE A 145 23.01 3.44 -5.96
C PHE A 145 21.72 2.88 -6.58
N THR A 146 21.39 3.22 -7.83
CA THR A 146 20.24 2.61 -8.53
C THR A 146 20.47 1.12 -8.81
N TRP A 147 21.67 0.72 -9.24
CA TRP A 147 22.04 -0.69 -9.40
C TRP A 147 22.00 -1.47 -8.07
N LEU A 148 22.50 -0.86 -6.99
CA LEU A 148 22.45 -1.45 -5.64
C LEU A 148 21.00 -1.65 -5.17
N MET A 149 20.14 -0.65 -5.36
CA MET A 149 18.71 -0.74 -5.01
C MET A 149 17.97 -1.82 -5.82
N ILE A 150 18.22 -1.93 -7.13
CA ILE A 150 17.60 -2.96 -7.99
C ILE A 150 18.08 -4.35 -7.55
N GLY A 151 19.38 -4.53 -7.32
CA GLY A 151 19.94 -5.80 -6.83
C GLY A 151 19.34 -6.22 -5.48
N ALA A 152 19.28 -5.30 -4.52
CA ALA A 152 18.65 -5.53 -3.22
C ALA A 152 17.17 -5.90 -3.34
N PHE A 153 16.39 -5.16 -4.14
CA PHE A 153 14.97 -5.43 -4.34
C PHE A 153 14.71 -6.82 -4.94
N CYS A 154 15.52 -7.26 -5.90
CA CYS A 154 15.39 -8.59 -6.48
C CYS A 154 15.87 -9.73 -5.57
N ILE A 155 16.81 -9.47 -4.65
CA ILE A 155 17.14 -10.40 -3.55
C ILE A 155 15.96 -10.55 -2.59
N ILE A 156 15.29 -9.44 -2.24
CA ILE A 156 14.09 -9.45 -1.38
C ILE A 156 12.95 -10.24 -2.05
N ILE A 157 12.71 -10.03 -3.36
CA ILE A 157 11.73 -10.80 -4.12
C ILE A 157 12.10 -12.29 -4.17
N TYR A 158 13.37 -12.65 -4.34
CA TYR A 158 13.82 -14.06 -4.31
C TYR A 158 13.55 -14.73 -2.95
N LEU A 159 13.65 -13.97 -1.85
CA LEU A 159 13.34 -14.41 -0.49
C LEU A 159 11.82 -14.48 -0.19
N GLY A 160 10.98 -13.92 -1.08
CA GLY A 160 9.53 -14.15 -1.12
C GLY A 160 8.67 -13.14 -0.34
N PRO A 161 7.36 -13.43 -0.19
CA PRO A 161 6.37 -12.46 0.29
C PRO A 161 6.56 -12.08 1.75
N LEU A 162 7.08 -12.98 2.60
CA LEU A 162 7.47 -12.65 3.98
C LEU A 162 8.59 -11.60 4.04
N ALA A 163 9.57 -11.67 3.14
CA ALA A 163 10.64 -10.67 3.05
C ALA A 163 10.10 -9.33 2.53
N LEU A 164 9.21 -9.35 1.53
CA LEU A 164 8.52 -8.15 1.04
C LEU A 164 7.65 -7.50 2.13
N MET A 165 6.97 -8.28 2.96
CA MET A 165 6.23 -7.80 4.13
C MET A 165 7.16 -7.11 5.13
N VAL A 166 8.24 -7.79 5.58
CA VAL A 166 9.21 -7.22 6.54
C VAL A 166 9.87 -5.95 6.00
N VAL A 167 10.22 -5.90 4.72
CA VAL A 167 10.77 -4.69 4.08
C VAL A 167 9.73 -3.58 3.96
N THR A 168 8.47 -3.90 3.68
CA THR A 168 7.38 -2.92 3.65
C THR A 168 7.18 -2.29 5.04
N LEU A 169 7.20 -3.09 6.11
CA LEU A 169 7.15 -2.60 7.50
C LEU A 169 8.37 -1.73 7.84
N ALA A 170 9.56 -2.10 7.39
CA ALA A 170 10.78 -1.31 7.61
C ALA A 170 10.74 0.04 6.86
N VAL A 171 10.25 0.05 5.63
CA VAL A 171 10.02 1.27 4.83
C VAL A 171 8.96 2.15 5.49
N GLN A 172 7.83 1.59 5.90
CA GLN A 172 6.75 2.27 6.64
C GLN A 172 7.29 2.97 7.91
N VAL A 173 8.05 2.25 8.74
CA VAL A 173 8.70 2.79 9.95
C VAL A 173 9.64 3.97 9.62
N LYS A 174 10.36 3.92 8.50
CA LYS A 174 11.25 5.01 8.08
C LYS A 174 10.49 6.21 7.50
N CYS A 175 9.51 6.01 6.62
CA CYS A 175 8.64 7.07 6.11
C CYS A 175 7.92 7.80 7.25
N PHE A 176 7.41 7.06 8.24
CA PHE A 176 6.81 7.65 9.43
C PHE A 176 7.85 8.49 10.21
N ALA A 177 9.06 7.97 10.44
CA ALA A 177 10.12 8.72 11.12
C ALA A 177 10.49 10.02 10.39
N GLU A 178 10.54 10.03 9.05
CA GLU A 178 10.80 11.23 8.23
C GLU A 178 9.69 12.30 8.42
N ILE A 179 8.42 11.92 8.19
CA ILE A 179 7.26 12.84 8.35
C ILE A 179 7.20 13.40 9.77
N ILE A 180 7.37 12.53 10.77
CA ILE A 180 7.30 12.91 12.18
C ILE A 180 8.44 13.86 12.55
N ASN A 181 9.68 13.60 12.10
CA ASN A 181 10.83 14.47 12.37
C ASN A 181 10.64 15.88 11.77
N ILE A 182 10.04 15.98 10.58
CA ILE A 182 9.64 17.28 10.00
C ILE A 182 8.64 17.98 10.93
N GLY A 183 7.61 17.28 11.42
CA GLY A 183 6.67 17.82 12.41
C GLY A 183 7.35 18.38 13.67
N TYR A 184 8.29 17.65 14.28
CA TYR A 184 9.08 18.13 15.43
C TYR A 184 9.80 19.44 15.14
N SER A 185 10.44 19.53 13.98
CA SER A 185 11.19 20.72 13.57
C SER A 185 10.27 21.92 13.34
N VAL A 186 9.18 21.75 12.58
CA VAL A 186 8.18 22.79 12.27
C VAL A 186 7.59 23.40 13.55
N TYR A 187 7.09 22.57 14.47
CA TYR A 187 6.43 23.04 15.69
C TYR A 187 7.42 23.39 16.84
N ARG A 188 8.74 23.22 16.59
CA ARG A 188 9.86 23.48 17.51
C ARG A 188 9.70 22.85 18.89
N VAL A 189 9.43 21.54 18.93
CA VAL A 189 9.17 20.79 20.16
C VAL A 189 10.48 20.36 20.86
N HIS A 190 11.29 21.34 21.25
CA HIS A 190 12.58 21.11 21.91
C HIS A 190 12.46 20.82 23.42
N ASN A 191 11.35 21.20 24.07
CA ASN A 191 11.17 21.16 25.53
C ASN A 191 9.86 20.49 26.02
N LEU A 192 9.15 19.73 25.17
CA LEU A 192 8.02 18.91 25.65
C LEU A 192 8.49 17.45 25.81
N PRO A 193 8.47 16.89 27.03
CA PRO A 193 8.82 15.49 27.24
C PRO A 193 7.75 14.55 26.64
N TRP A 194 8.09 13.27 26.52
CA TRP A 194 7.21 12.15 26.13
C TRP A 194 6.58 12.16 24.73
N PHE A 195 6.43 13.29 24.04
CA PHE A 195 5.69 13.32 22.77
C PHE A 195 6.31 12.42 21.68
N ARG A 196 7.64 12.19 21.70
CA ARG A 196 8.32 11.20 20.84
C ARG A 196 7.91 9.78 21.17
N SER A 197 7.92 9.40 22.44
CA SER A 197 7.46 8.08 22.89
C SER A 197 6.00 7.85 22.52
N LEU A 198 5.14 8.87 22.66
CA LEU A 198 3.74 8.85 22.27
C LEU A 198 3.55 8.66 20.75
N SER A 199 4.37 9.34 19.93
CA SER A 199 4.35 9.18 18.46
C SER A 199 4.67 7.73 18.05
N TRP A 200 5.67 7.11 18.69
CA TRP A 200 6.04 5.71 18.47
C TRP A 200 5.01 4.72 19.06
N TYR A 201 4.37 5.06 20.17
CA TYR A 201 3.29 4.27 20.77
C TYR A 201 2.11 4.13 19.81
N PHE A 202 1.59 5.24 19.27
CA PHE A 202 0.50 5.19 18.31
C PHE A 202 0.89 4.43 17.03
N LEU A 203 2.14 4.52 16.56
CA LEU A 203 2.62 3.68 15.46
C LEU A 203 2.49 2.18 15.80
N ILE A 204 2.98 1.74 16.96
CA ILE A 204 2.90 0.34 17.38
C ILE A 204 1.43 -0.11 17.50
N THR A 205 0.57 0.71 18.12
CA THR A 205 -0.87 0.41 18.26
C THR A 205 -1.59 0.31 16.90
N SER A 206 -1.32 1.22 15.95
CA SER A 206 -1.89 1.14 14.60
C SER A 206 -1.37 -0.06 13.81
N ASN A 207 -0.08 -0.40 13.94
CA ASN A 207 0.48 -1.60 13.34
C ASN A 207 -0.20 -2.87 13.90
N TYR A 208 -0.34 -2.96 15.22
CA TYR A 208 -1.02 -4.08 15.87
C TYR A 208 -2.47 -4.23 15.38
N PHE A 209 -3.21 -3.12 15.25
CA PHE A 209 -4.57 -3.15 14.71
C PHE A 209 -4.62 -3.68 13.27
N PHE A 210 -3.96 -3.01 12.31
CA PHE A 210 -4.05 -3.36 10.89
C PHE A 210 -3.41 -4.71 10.53
N TYR A 211 -2.25 -5.03 11.09
CA TYR A 211 -1.56 -6.28 10.78
C TYR A 211 -2.05 -7.45 11.62
N GLY A 212 -2.65 -7.22 12.78
CA GLY A 212 -3.24 -8.29 13.57
C GLY A 212 -4.37 -9.00 12.82
N GLU A 213 -5.37 -8.27 12.32
CA GLU A 213 -6.46 -8.87 11.52
C GLU A 213 -5.91 -9.59 10.26
N SER A 214 -4.95 -8.99 9.55
CA SER A 214 -4.33 -9.66 8.39
C SER A 214 -3.61 -10.96 8.76
N LEU A 215 -2.85 -10.98 9.85
CA LEU A 215 -2.11 -12.17 10.28
C LEU A 215 -3.03 -13.27 10.82
N VAL A 216 -4.23 -12.93 11.31
CA VAL A 216 -5.28 -13.91 11.66
C VAL A 216 -5.72 -14.67 10.41
N ASP A 217 -6.06 -13.96 9.34
CA ASP A 217 -6.59 -14.56 8.11
C ASP A 217 -5.59 -15.51 7.42
N TYR A 218 -4.29 -15.14 7.38
CA TYR A 218 -3.26 -15.94 6.70
C TYR A 218 -2.52 -16.96 7.60
N PHE A 219 -2.46 -16.75 8.92
CA PHE A 219 -1.68 -17.60 9.85
C PHE A 219 -2.47 -18.16 11.04
N GLY A 220 -3.81 -18.05 11.04
CA GLY A 220 -4.66 -18.51 12.15
C GLY A 220 -4.43 -19.96 12.59
N VAL A 221 -4.14 -20.87 11.65
CA VAL A 221 -3.82 -22.29 11.93
C VAL A 221 -2.52 -22.44 12.75
N LEU A 222 -1.50 -21.65 12.43
CA LEU A 222 -0.22 -21.63 13.15
C LEU A 222 -0.39 -21.00 14.54
N VAL A 223 -1.12 -19.88 14.64
CA VAL A 223 -1.29 -19.16 15.90
C VAL A 223 -2.14 -19.94 16.91
N ASN A 224 -3.13 -20.72 16.44
CA ASN A 224 -3.97 -21.58 17.27
C ASN A 224 -3.22 -22.76 17.92
N ARG A 225 -1.91 -22.95 17.64
CA ARG A 225 -1.03 -23.90 18.35
C ARG A 225 -0.61 -23.45 19.75
N THR A 226 -0.85 -22.19 20.13
CA THR A 226 -0.42 -21.62 21.43
C THR A 226 -1.50 -20.75 22.08
N ASP A 227 -1.92 -21.09 23.30
CA ASP A 227 -3.09 -20.48 23.95
C ASP A 227 -2.97 -18.96 24.19
N VAL A 228 -1.78 -18.48 24.55
CA VAL A 228 -1.51 -17.05 24.75
C VAL A 228 -1.75 -16.26 23.46
N LEU A 229 -1.31 -16.81 22.34
CA LEU A 229 -1.38 -16.17 21.02
C LEU A 229 -2.79 -16.29 20.42
N ARG A 230 -3.50 -17.39 20.72
CA ARG A 230 -4.94 -17.57 20.46
C ARG A 230 -5.80 -16.57 21.24
N TRP A 231 -5.48 -16.28 22.50
CA TRP A 231 -6.17 -15.25 23.29
C TRP A 231 -5.96 -13.85 22.69
N LEU A 232 -4.70 -13.54 22.32
CA LEU A 232 -4.34 -12.28 21.68
C LEU A 232 -5.12 -12.03 20.37
N ILE A 233 -5.30 -13.08 19.55
CA ILE A 233 -6.15 -13.05 18.36
C ILE A 233 -7.63 -12.88 18.71
N THR A 234 -8.17 -13.72 19.60
CA THR A 234 -9.62 -13.77 19.89
C THR A 234 -10.16 -12.42 20.36
N TYR A 235 -9.35 -11.68 21.13
CA TYR A 235 -9.71 -10.36 21.65
C TYR A 235 -9.00 -9.20 20.92
N HIS A 236 -8.36 -9.45 19.76
CA HIS A 236 -7.52 -8.49 19.04
C HIS A 236 -8.13 -7.09 18.91
N ARG A 237 -9.39 -7.01 18.43
CA ARG A 237 -10.09 -5.73 18.18
C ARG A 237 -10.35 -4.96 19.48
N PHE A 238 -10.67 -5.68 20.56
CA PHE A 238 -10.86 -5.09 21.89
C PHE A 238 -9.53 -4.63 22.50
N ILE A 239 -8.48 -5.45 22.42
CA ILE A 239 -7.12 -5.09 22.86
C ILE A 239 -6.61 -3.86 22.10
N SER A 240 -6.83 -3.80 20.78
CA SER A 240 -6.49 -2.64 19.94
C SER A 240 -7.20 -1.36 20.39
N PHE A 241 -8.50 -1.46 20.71
CA PHE A 241 -9.28 -0.33 21.24
C PHE A 241 -8.76 0.10 22.63
N CYS A 242 -8.46 -0.82 23.53
CA CYS A 242 -7.88 -0.51 24.83
C CYS A 242 -6.51 0.19 24.70
N LEU A 243 -5.62 -0.30 23.83
CA LEU A 243 -4.33 0.34 23.54
C LEU A 243 -4.50 1.76 22.99
N TYR A 244 -5.43 1.98 22.06
CA TYR A 244 -5.70 3.32 21.54
C TYR A 244 -6.18 4.28 22.64
N ASN A 245 -7.10 3.84 23.51
CA ASN A 245 -7.58 4.63 24.65
C ASN A 245 -6.46 4.94 25.66
N ILE A 246 -5.56 3.99 25.94
CA ILE A 246 -4.38 4.23 26.80
C ILE A 246 -3.49 5.32 26.19
N GLY A 247 -3.23 5.27 24.88
CA GLY A 247 -2.50 6.33 24.17
C GLY A 247 -3.20 7.69 24.20
N PHE A 248 -4.53 7.71 24.08
CA PHE A 248 -5.32 8.94 24.16
C PHE A 248 -5.30 9.56 25.57
N VAL A 249 -5.46 8.75 26.63
CA VAL A 249 -5.34 9.22 28.02
C VAL A 249 -3.91 9.71 28.29
N TRP A 250 -2.88 9.01 27.80
CA TRP A 250 -1.49 9.46 27.93
C TRP A 250 -1.24 10.80 27.22
N PHE A 251 -1.83 11.01 26.04
CA PHE A 251 -1.79 12.31 25.37
C PHE A 251 -2.42 13.41 26.23
N VAL A 252 -3.63 13.21 26.76
CA VAL A 252 -4.33 14.19 27.60
C VAL A 252 -3.54 14.51 28.87
N LEU A 253 -2.95 13.50 29.53
CA LEU A 253 -2.07 13.70 30.70
C LEU A 253 -0.74 14.39 30.35
N SER A 254 -0.32 14.39 29.08
CA SER A 254 0.89 15.10 28.63
C SER A 254 0.68 16.59 28.32
N LEU A 255 -0.55 17.12 28.42
CA LEU A 255 -0.87 18.49 28.02
C LEU A 255 -0.26 19.54 28.96
N VAL A 256 0.56 20.44 28.41
CA VAL A 256 1.26 21.49 29.16
C VAL A 256 0.66 22.86 28.87
N LYS A 257 0.31 23.59 29.94
CA LYS A 257 -0.17 24.99 29.86
C LYS A 257 0.79 25.84 29.00
N LYS A 258 0.21 26.73 28.18
CA LYS A 258 0.86 27.53 27.12
C LYS A 258 1.21 26.80 25.80
N TYR A 259 1.20 25.46 25.74
CA TYR A 259 1.60 24.71 24.54
C TYR A 259 0.48 23.95 23.82
N TYR A 260 -0.75 23.99 24.32
CA TYR A 260 -1.89 23.21 23.83
C TYR A 260 -2.05 23.20 22.30
N MET A 261 -2.10 24.36 21.64
CA MET A 261 -2.26 24.42 20.18
C MET A 261 -1.19 23.61 19.44
N ARG A 262 0.09 23.69 19.87
CA ARG A 262 1.18 22.91 19.24
C ARG A 262 1.04 21.42 19.52
N GLN A 263 0.62 21.05 20.72
CA GLN A 263 0.37 19.64 21.08
C GLN A 263 -0.78 19.05 20.29
N PHE A 264 -1.89 19.77 20.10
CA PHE A 264 -3.00 19.35 19.26
C PHE A 264 -2.64 19.32 17.76
N SER A 265 -1.94 20.33 17.23
CA SER A 265 -1.45 20.31 15.84
C SER A 265 -0.52 19.13 15.58
N LEU A 266 0.37 18.80 16.52
CA LEU A 266 1.31 17.69 16.35
C LEU A 266 0.67 16.31 16.63
N PHE A 267 -0.37 16.23 17.46
CA PHE A 267 -1.23 15.05 17.60
C PHE A 267 -2.07 14.80 16.34
N ALA A 268 -2.60 15.85 15.71
CA ALA A 268 -3.23 15.74 14.39
C ALA A 268 -2.21 15.31 13.33
N TRP A 269 -0.99 15.86 13.35
CA TRP A 269 0.12 15.46 12.47
C TRP A 269 0.48 13.97 12.63
N THR A 270 0.55 13.44 13.86
CA THR A 270 0.80 11.99 14.05
C THR A 270 -0.34 11.15 13.48
N HIS A 271 -1.61 11.54 13.68
CA HIS A 271 -2.75 10.77 13.16
C HIS A 271 -2.86 10.82 11.63
N VAL A 272 -2.60 11.98 11.01
CA VAL A 272 -2.51 12.11 9.55
C VAL A 272 -1.33 11.32 8.98
N ALA A 273 -0.17 11.35 9.64
CA ALA A 273 0.99 10.54 9.24
C ALA A 273 0.72 9.03 9.35
N LEU A 274 0.00 8.59 10.38
CA LEU A 274 -0.41 7.18 10.54
C LEU A 274 -1.40 6.76 9.46
N LEU A 275 -2.42 7.59 9.17
CA LEU A 275 -3.40 7.35 8.10
C LEU A 275 -2.73 7.27 6.71
N ILE A 276 -1.75 8.13 6.44
CA ILE A 276 -1.03 8.15 5.15
C ILE A 276 -0.01 7.02 5.05
N VAL A 277 0.63 6.59 6.13
CA VAL A 277 1.75 5.63 6.05
C VAL A 277 1.33 4.19 6.43
N VAL A 278 0.59 3.98 7.52
CA VAL A 278 0.21 2.64 8.02
C VAL A 278 -0.86 2.01 7.14
N THR A 279 -1.87 2.77 6.70
CA THR A 279 -2.90 2.24 5.81
C THR A 279 -2.32 1.85 4.46
N GLN A 280 -1.35 2.61 3.93
CA GLN A 280 -0.74 2.31 2.64
C GLN A 280 0.16 1.07 2.70
N SER A 281 0.95 0.91 3.75
CA SER A 281 1.73 -0.32 3.96
C SER A 281 0.86 -1.55 4.22
N TYR A 282 -0.32 -1.39 4.84
CA TYR A 282 -1.32 -2.45 4.97
C TYR A 282 -1.89 -2.88 3.61
N LEU A 283 -2.27 -1.91 2.77
CA LEU A 283 -2.79 -2.18 1.41
C LEU A 283 -1.71 -2.82 0.52
N ILE A 284 -0.44 -2.40 0.63
CA ILE A 284 0.70 -3.07 -0.03
C ILE A 284 0.80 -4.54 0.40
N ILE A 285 0.71 -4.84 1.69
CA ILE A 285 0.85 -6.21 2.22
C ILE A 285 -0.34 -7.10 1.84
N GLN A 286 -1.57 -6.57 1.84
CA GLN A 286 -2.75 -7.25 1.29
C GLN A 286 -2.56 -7.58 -0.21
N ASN A 287 -2.02 -6.65 -1.00
CA ASN A 287 -1.72 -6.89 -2.42
C ASN A 287 -0.61 -7.94 -2.63
N ILE A 288 0.38 -8.02 -1.73
CA ILE A 288 1.44 -9.05 -1.77
C ILE A 288 0.85 -10.44 -1.51
N PHE A 289 -0.10 -10.59 -0.58
CA PHE A 289 -0.66 -11.89 -0.19
C PHE A 289 -1.66 -12.47 -1.20
N GLU A 290 -2.41 -11.65 -1.95
CA GLU A 290 -3.23 -12.11 -3.09
C GLU A 290 -2.38 -12.49 -4.33
N GLY A 291 -1.05 -12.36 -4.26
CA GLY A 291 -0.09 -12.79 -5.27
C GLY A 291 0.93 -11.69 -5.61
N MET A 292 2.22 -12.00 -5.55
CA MET A 292 3.29 -11.00 -5.70
C MET A 292 3.27 -10.20 -7.01
N ILE A 293 2.64 -10.73 -8.07
CA ILE A 293 2.41 -10.03 -9.34
C ILE A 293 1.62 -8.72 -9.15
N TRP A 294 0.65 -8.69 -8.22
CA TRP A 294 -0.13 -7.50 -7.86
C TRP A 294 0.68 -6.42 -7.16
N PHE A 295 1.82 -6.75 -6.57
CA PHE A 295 2.76 -5.77 -6.03
C PHE A 295 3.80 -5.37 -7.09
N ILE A 296 4.51 -6.34 -7.65
CA ILE A 296 5.72 -6.09 -8.47
C ILE A 296 5.37 -5.40 -9.79
N VAL A 297 4.28 -5.80 -10.47
CA VAL A 297 3.91 -5.19 -11.77
C VAL A 297 3.54 -3.71 -11.59
N PRO A 298 2.58 -3.31 -10.73
CA PRO A 298 2.28 -1.92 -10.43
C PRO A 298 3.48 -1.06 -9.97
N VAL A 299 4.30 -1.57 -9.05
CA VAL A 299 5.50 -0.85 -8.60
C VAL A 299 6.46 -0.58 -9.75
N SER A 300 6.65 -1.56 -10.63
CA SER A 300 7.53 -1.43 -11.80
C SER A 300 6.93 -0.52 -12.90
N MET A 301 5.60 -0.43 -13.03
CA MET A 301 4.94 0.53 -13.92
C MET A 301 5.22 1.97 -13.49
N ILE A 302 5.09 2.29 -12.19
CA ILE A 302 5.39 3.63 -11.65
C ILE A 302 6.86 4.00 -11.90
N VAL A 303 7.80 3.07 -11.63
CA VAL A 303 9.23 3.28 -11.89
C VAL A 303 9.52 3.45 -13.39
N CYS A 304 8.86 2.69 -14.25
CA CYS A 304 8.95 2.86 -15.71
C CYS A 304 8.44 4.24 -16.13
N ASN A 305 7.30 4.69 -15.60
CA ASN A 305 6.70 5.98 -15.92
C ASN A 305 7.63 7.15 -15.57
N ASP A 306 8.16 7.23 -14.34
CA ASP A 306 9.07 8.31 -13.96
C ASP A 306 10.38 8.30 -14.78
N VAL A 307 10.94 7.13 -15.10
CA VAL A 307 12.15 7.00 -15.95
C VAL A 307 11.86 7.44 -17.39
N MET A 308 10.77 6.98 -17.98
CA MET A 308 10.41 7.30 -19.36
C MET A 308 9.96 8.76 -19.49
N ALA A 309 9.19 9.29 -18.54
CA ALA A 309 8.81 10.70 -18.52
C ALA A 309 10.01 11.62 -18.37
N TYR A 310 11.03 11.24 -17.59
CA TYR A 310 12.31 11.93 -17.57
C TYR A 310 13.06 11.85 -18.91
N MET A 311 13.11 10.68 -19.56
CA MET A 311 13.76 10.51 -20.86
C MET A 311 13.08 11.33 -21.97
N PHE A 312 11.76 11.22 -22.14
CA PHE A 312 11.01 11.99 -23.13
C PHE A 312 11.05 13.49 -22.81
N GLY A 313 10.97 13.88 -21.54
CA GLY A 313 11.14 15.26 -21.10
C GLY A 313 12.54 15.82 -21.37
N PHE A 314 13.60 15.02 -21.31
CA PHE A 314 14.95 15.45 -21.64
C PHE A 314 15.18 15.68 -23.15
N PHE A 315 14.61 14.84 -24.02
CA PHE A 315 14.81 14.94 -25.48
C PHE A 315 13.79 15.83 -26.20
N PHE A 316 12.55 15.90 -25.71
CA PHE A 316 11.44 16.58 -26.39
C PHE A 316 10.73 17.63 -25.51
N GLY A 317 11.07 17.71 -24.23
CA GLY A 317 10.42 18.63 -23.28
C GLY A 317 10.62 20.10 -23.66
N ARG A 318 9.51 20.81 -23.83
CA ARG A 318 9.49 22.27 -24.09
C ARG A 318 8.47 22.98 -23.21
N THR A 319 7.36 22.33 -22.90
CA THR A 319 6.26 22.91 -22.11
C THR A 319 6.25 22.37 -20.68
N PRO A 320 6.48 23.20 -19.65
CA PRO A 320 6.44 22.77 -18.26
C PRO A 320 5.01 22.42 -17.83
N LEU A 321 4.86 21.34 -17.07
CA LEU A 321 3.57 20.77 -16.67
C LEU A 321 2.95 21.50 -15.48
N ILE A 322 3.77 21.94 -14.51
CA ILE A 322 3.31 22.70 -13.34
C ILE A 322 4.43 23.59 -12.78
N GLN A 323 4.11 24.84 -12.41
CA GLN A 323 5.08 25.82 -11.87
C GLN A 323 5.79 25.31 -10.61
N LEU A 324 5.08 24.51 -9.81
CA LEU A 324 5.57 23.86 -8.58
C LEU A 324 6.72 22.85 -8.83
N SER A 325 6.81 22.31 -10.04
CA SER A 325 7.81 21.31 -10.44
C SER A 325 8.26 21.57 -11.89
N PRO A 326 9.04 22.65 -12.13
CA PRO A 326 9.34 23.15 -13.48
C PRO A 326 10.27 22.25 -14.31
N LYS A 327 10.63 21.07 -13.77
CA LYS A 327 11.41 20.02 -14.45
C LYS A 327 10.54 18.89 -15.02
N LYS A 328 9.23 18.83 -14.69
CA LYS A 328 8.27 17.91 -15.32
C LYS A 328 7.58 18.63 -16.48
N THR A 329 7.47 17.98 -17.63
CA THR A 329 6.99 18.56 -18.90
C THR A 329 5.86 17.73 -19.51
N TRP A 330 4.98 18.36 -20.31
CA TRP A 330 3.84 17.67 -20.94
C TRP A 330 4.30 16.60 -21.94
N GLU A 331 5.33 16.88 -22.74
CA GLU A 331 5.87 15.93 -23.71
C GLU A 331 6.49 14.71 -23.00
N GLY A 332 7.04 14.92 -21.81
CA GLY A 332 7.53 13.87 -20.93
C GLY A 332 6.39 13.01 -20.38
N PHE A 333 5.35 13.63 -19.84
CA PHE A 333 4.17 12.94 -19.29
C PHE A 333 3.47 12.05 -20.33
N ILE A 334 3.25 12.56 -21.54
CA ILE A 334 2.60 11.81 -22.64
C ILE A 334 3.49 10.64 -23.11
N GLY A 335 4.78 10.88 -23.32
CA GLY A 335 5.73 9.83 -23.74
C GLY A 335 5.93 8.75 -22.67
N GLY A 336 6.01 9.15 -21.40
CA GLY A 336 6.03 8.25 -20.25
C GLY A 336 4.79 7.37 -20.17
N GLY A 337 3.60 7.94 -20.42
CA GLY A 337 2.35 7.19 -20.43
C GLY A 337 2.29 6.11 -21.50
N PHE A 338 2.60 6.45 -22.76
CA PHE A 338 2.63 5.46 -23.85
C PHE A 338 3.65 4.34 -23.57
N ALA A 339 4.85 4.68 -23.08
CA ALA A 339 5.87 3.71 -22.73
C ALA A 339 5.44 2.80 -21.56
N THR A 340 4.71 3.34 -20.58
CA THR A 340 4.20 2.59 -19.41
C THR A 340 3.13 1.57 -19.80
N VAL A 341 2.24 1.90 -20.74
CA VAL A 341 1.25 0.97 -21.31
C VAL A 341 1.93 -0.19 -22.03
N LEU A 342 2.87 0.11 -22.94
CA LEU A 342 3.62 -0.90 -23.67
C LEU A 342 4.45 -1.79 -22.73
N TYR A 343 5.13 -1.19 -21.75
CA TYR A 343 5.88 -1.92 -20.72
C TYR A 343 4.97 -2.83 -19.89
N GLY A 344 3.78 -2.35 -19.49
CA GLY A 344 2.79 -3.11 -18.73
C GLY A 344 2.35 -4.39 -19.43
N ILE A 345 2.03 -4.31 -20.73
CA ILE A 345 1.66 -5.47 -21.56
C ILE A 345 2.82 -6.48 -21.61
N ILE A 346 4.05 -6.02 -21.82
CA ILE A 346 5.24 -6.88 -21.91
C ILE A 346 5.55 -7.57 -20.58
N ILE A 347 5.63 -6.83 -19.47
CA ILE A 347 6.04 -7.40 -18.17
C ILE A 347 4.99 -8.38 -17.63
N SER A 348 3.70 -8.08 -17.79
CA SER A 348 2.60 -8.96 -17.41
C SER A 348 2.63 -10.28 -18.20
N SER A 349 2.80 -10.21 -19.52
CA SER A 349 2.87 -11.40 -20.39
C SER A 349 4.01 -12.37 -20.03
N ILE A 350 5.04 -11.87 -19.34
CA ILE A 350 6.20 -12.64 -18.89
C ILE A 350 6.00 -13.17 -17.45
N PHE A 351 5.39 -12.39 -16.56
CA PHE A 351 5.16 -12.84 -15.18
C PHE A 351 4.00 -13.84 -15.04
N CYS A 352 2.98 -13.80 -15.90
CA CYS A 352 1.91 -14.81 -15.92
C CYS A 352 2.43 -16.24 -16.18
N GLN A 353 3.63 -16.39 -16.76
CA GLN A 353 4.26 -17.69 -17.04
C GLN A 353 4.87 -18.36 -15.79
N TYR A 354 4.90 -17.67 -14.64
CA TYR A 354 5.61 -18.13 -13.45
C TYR A 354 4.68 -18.21 -12.22
N PRO A 355 4.25 -19.42 -11.80
CA PRO A 355 3.38 -19.62 -10.64
C PRO A 355 3.86 -18.90 -9.37
N PHE A 356 5.18 -18.84 -9.14
CA PHE A 356 5.78 -18.13 -8.00
C PHE A 356 5.35 -16.65 -7.85
N PHE A 357 5.05 -15.93 -8.94
CA PHE A 357 4.54 -14.55 -8.84
C PHE A 357 3.00 -14.49 -8.81
N VAL A 358 2.35 -15.50 -9.38
CA VAL A 358 0.91 -15.55 -9.63
C VAL A 358 0.12 -16.11 -8.46
N CYS A 359 0.66 -17.12 -7.77
CA CYS A 359 -0.03 -17.81 -6.69
C CYS A 359 -0.23 -16.90 -5.47
N PRO A 360 -1.42 -16.95 -4.84
CA PRO A 360 -1.63 -16.33 -3.53
C PRO A 360 -0.78 -17.05 -2.47
N VAL A 361 -0.62 -16.41 -1.32
CA VAL A 361 0.09 -17.02 -0.18
C VAL A 361 -0.84 -17.99 0.54
N GLU A 362 -0.53 -19.28 0.43
CA GLU A 362 -1.24 -20.36 1.13
C GLU A 362 -0.31 -21.16 2.04
N TYR A 363 -0.86 -21.70 3.13
CA TYR A 363 -0.14 -22.50 4.12
C TYR A 363 -0.45 -23.98 3.91
N SER A 364 0.57 -24.76 3.52
CA SER A 364 0.48 -26.21 3.33
C SER A 364 1.06 -26.95 4.53
N ASP A 365 0.25 -27.72 5.26
CA ASP A 365 0.63 -28.46 6.48
C ASP A 365 1.46 -29.74 6.18
N ALA A 366 2.41 -29.63 5.25
CA ALA A 366 3.20 -30.72 4.67
C ALA A 366 4.38 -31.18 5.55
N GLY A 367 4.10 -31.50 6.82
CA GLY A 367 4.99 -32.27 7.70
C GLY A 367 6.22 -31.53 8.25
N ASP A 368 6.07 -30.95 9.45
CA ASP A 368 7.14 -30.48 10.37
C ASP A 368 8.13 -29.42 9.85
N LYS A 369 8.09 -29.07 8.56
CA LYS A 369 8.83 -27.97 7.95
C LYS A 369 7.87 -26.90 7.46
N MET A 370 7.82 -25.79 8.20
CA MET A 370 7.09 -24.57 7.85
C MET A 370 7.52 -24.10 6.45
N SER A 371 6.71 -24.42 5.45
CA SER A 371 6.92 -24.08 4.05
C SER A 371 5.73 -23.28 3.55
N LEU A 372 6.00 -22.11 2.98
CA LEU A 372 4.99 -21.19 2.48
C LEU A 372 4.68 -21.57 1.03
N GLY A 373 3.47 -22.08 0.79
CA GLY A 373 3.04 -22.57 -0.51
C GLY A 373 2.99 -21.46 -1.54
N MET A 374 3.84 -21.56 -2.57
CA MET A 374 3.82 -20.71 -3.77
C MET A 374 3.80 -21.55 -5.05
N GLU A 375 3.41 -22.82 -4.92
CA GLU A 375 3.15 -23.78 -5.99
C GLU A 375 1.66 -24.12 -5.94
N CYS A 376 0.89 -23.54 -6.86
CA CYS A 376 -0.55 -23.67 -6.98
C CYS A 376 -0.92 -23.91 -8.45
N GLU A 377 -2.15 -24.35 -8.73
CA GLU A 377 -2.70 -24.28 -10.08
C GLU A 377 -3.06 -22.81 -10.41
N PRO A 378 -2.49 -22.18 -11.45
CA PRO A 378 -2.77 -20.79 -11.76
C PRO A 378 -4.24 -20.56 -12.10
N SER A 379 -4.88 -19.60 -11.40
CA SER A 379 -6.26 -19.19 -11.68
C SER A 379 -6.45 -18.75 -13.15
N TYR A 380 -7.67 -18.87 -13.68
CA TYR A 380 -8.05 -18.57 -15.07
C TYR A 380 -7.53 -17.22 -15.60
N LEU A 381 -7.37 -16.22 -14.72
CA LEU A 381 -6.80 -14.90 -15.01
C LEU A 381 -5.38 -14.95 -15.59
N PHE A 382 -4.65 -16.01 -15.27
CA PHE A 382 -3.24 -16.24 -15.59
C PHE A 382 -3.03 -17.45 -16.50
N GLN A 383 -4.11 -18.06 -16.99
CA GLN A 383 -4.08 -19.04 -18.07
C GLN A 383 -4.28 -18.32 -19.42
N PRO A 384 -3.67 -18.79 -20.53
CA PRO A 384 -3.90 -18.20 -21.84
C PRO A 384 -5.32 -18.53 -22.32
N GLN A 385 -6.09 -17.51 -22.73
CA GLN A 385 -7.43 -17.68 -23.28
C GLN A 385 -7.50 -17.18 -24.72
N GLU A 386 -8.33 -17.82 -25.55
CA GLU A 386 -8.59 -17.38 -26.92
C GLU A 386 -9.69 -16.31 -26.93
N TYR A 387 -9.36 -15.12 -27.41
CA TYR A 387 -10.33 -14.04 -27.59
C TYR A 387 -10.74 -13.93 -29.06
N HIS A 388 -12.04 -14.04 -29.31
CA HIS A 388 -12.65 -13.74 -30.59
C HIS A 388 -12.95 -12.24 -30.71
N PHE A 389 -12.71 -11.67 -31.89
CA PHE A 389 -13.03 -10.27 -32.16
C PHE A 389 -14.55 -10.08 -32.34
N PRO A 390 -15.13 -8.96 -31.88
CA PRO A 390 -16.53 -8.64 -32.15
C PRO A 390 -16.78 -8.51 -33.66
N GLU A 391 -17.97 -8.91 -34.11
CA GLU A 391 -18.33 -9.11 -35.53
C GLU A 391 -18.06 -7.87 -36.42
N PHE A 392 -18.18 -6.66 -35.86
CA PHE A 392 -17.82 -5.42 -36.53
C PHE A 392 -16.33 -5.36 -36.94
N LEU A 393 -15.41 -5.73 -36.03
CA LEU A 393 -13.99 -5.79 -36.34
C LEU A 393 -13.66 -6.95 -37.28
N VAL A 394 -14.38 -8.06 -37.19
CA VAL A 394 -14.24 -9.17 -38.16
C VAL A 394 -14.62 -8.71 -39.57
N SER A 395 -15.74 -8.01 -39.71
CA SER A 395 -16.21 -7.42 -40.97
C SER A 395 -15.23 -6.38 -41.53
N LEU A 396 -14.68 -5.51 -40.66
CA LEU A 396 -13.68 -4.52 -41.05
C LEU A 396 -12.37 -5.16 -41.53
N CYS A 397 -11.86 -6.17 -40.82
CA CYS A 397 -10.67 -6.91 -41.24
C CYS A 397 -10.89 -7.64 -42.57
N GLN A 398 -12.06 -8.24 -42.78
CA GLN A 398 -12.43 -8.87 -44.05
C GLN A 398 -12.48 -7.85 -45.20
N PHE A 399 -12.99 -6.64 -44.97
CA PHE A 399 -12.96 -5.53 -45.94
C PHE A 399 -11.53 -5.13 -46.33
N PHE A 400 -10.57 -5.18 -45.40
CA PHE A 400 -9.14 -5.00 -45.67
C PHE A 400 -8.41 -6.30 -46.11
N GLY A 401 -9.13 -7.38 -46.44
CA GLY A 401 -8.54 -8.61 -46.96
C GLY A 401 -7.78 -9.45 -45.93
N HIS A 402 -8.01 -9.26 -44.63
CA HIS A 402 -7.39 -10.02 -43.55
C HIS A 402 -8.42 -10.84 -42.78
N LYS A 403 -8.19 -12.15 -42.67
CA LYS A 403 -8.95 -13.01 -41.75
C LYS A 403 -8.37 -12.83 -40.34
N PRO A 404 -9.15 -12.35 -39.34
CA PRO A 404 -8.64 -12.23 -37.98
C PRO A 404 -8.48 -13.63 -37.37
N THR A 405 -7.26 -13.96 -36.96
CA THR A 405 -6.98 -15.13 -36.12
C THR A 405 -7.46 -14.88 -34.69
N PRO A 406 -7.95 -15.88 -33.94
CA PRO A 406 -8.22 -15.71 -32.51
C PRO A 406 -6.95 -15.27 -31.79
N LEU A 407 -7.07 -14.30 -30.87
CA LEU A 407 -5.91 -13.73 -30.19
C LEU A 407 -5.76 -14.40 -28.82
N VAL A 408 -4.68 -15.17 -28.66
CA VAL A 408 -4.35 -15.83 -27.39
C VAL A 408 -3.71 -14.81 -26.45
N LEU A 409 -4.37 -14.50 -25.33
CA LEU A 409 -3.85 -13.57 -24.32
C LEU A 409 -4.22 -14.02 -22.90
N TYR A 410 -3.39 -13.65 -21.93
CA TYR A 410 -3.71 -13.81 -20.50
C TYR A 410 -4.74 -12.74 -20.10
N PRO A 411 -5.89 -13.08 -19.49
CA PRO A 411 -6.88 -12.08 -19.05
C PRO A 411 -6.29 -10.99 -18.15
N PHE A 412 -5.26 -11.31 -17.35
CA PHE A 412 -4.46 -10.35 -16.57
C PHE A 412 -3.84 -9.21 -17.39
N ILE A 413 -3.66 -9.34 -18.71
CA ILE A 413 -3.20 -8.23 -19.57
C ILE A 413 -4.23 -7.10 -19.64
N LEU A 414 -5.54 -7.40 -19.54
CA LEU A 414 -6.61 -6.40 -19.51
C LEU A 414 -6.60 -5.64 -18.16
N HIS A 415 -6.36 -6.35 -17.06
CA HIS A 415 -6.13 -5.73 -15.75
C HIS A 415 -4.84 -4.90 -15.72
N SER A 416 -3.77 -5.40 -16.34
CA SER A 416 -2.50 -4.68 -16.53
C SER A 416 -2.66 -3.40 -17.34
N LEU A 417 -3.52 -3.40 -18.38
CA LEU A 417 -3.85 -2.20 -19.13
C LEU A 417 -4.47 -1.14 -18.22
N SER A 418 -5.48 -1.51 -17.43
CA SER A 418 -6.11 -0.61 -16.44
C SER A 418 -5.08 -0.05 -15.44
N MET A 419 -4.23 -0.91 -14.87
CA MET A 419 -3.14 -0.50 -13.97
C MET A 419 -2.13 0.44 -14.64
N SER A 420 -1.76 0.19 -15.91
CA SER A 420 -0.82 1.05 -16.64
C SER A 420 -1.40 2.43 -16.98
N VAL A 421 -2.71 2.52 -17.25
CA VAL A 421 -3.41 3.80 -17.48
C VAL A 421 -3.52 4.60 -16.18
N PHE A 422 -3.82 3.95 -15.05
CA PHE A 422 -3.79 4.63 -13.74
C PHE A 422 -2.37 5.07 -13.35
N SER A 423 -1.39 4.18 -13.52
CA SER A 423 0.03 4.43 -13.21
C SER A 423 0.63 5.58 -14.02
N SER A 424 0.19 5.74 -15.28
CA SER A 424 0.62 6.82 -16.16
C SER A 424 -0.08 8.15 -15.86
N LEU A 425 -1.41 8.16 -15.81
CA LEU A 425 -2.21 9.38 -15.66
C LEU A 425 -2.27 9.89 -14.22
N VAL A 426 -2.60 9.00 -13.27
CA VAL A 426 -2.94 9.38 -11.88
C VAL A 426 -1.73 9.24 -10.96
N GLY A 427 -0.89 8.20 -11.16
CA GLY A 427 0.33 7.96 -10.37
C GLY A 427 1.21 9.19 -10.11
N PRO A 428 1.55 10.01 -11.13
CA PRO A 428 2.41 11.19 -10.96
C PRO A 428 1.84 12.28 -10.03
N PHE A 429 0.53 12.29 -9.76
CA PHE A 429 -0.07 13.23 -8.82
C PHE A 429 0.33 12.98 -7.36
N GLY A 430 0.71 11.75 -6.99
CA GLY A 430 1.34 11.48 -5.69
C GLY A 430 2.64 12.29 -5.52
N GLY A 431 3.52 12.24 -6.52
CA GLY A 431 4.76 13.01 -6.55
C GLY A 431 4.57 14.53 -6.71
N PHE A 432 3.47 14.99 -7.34
CA PHE A 432 3.11 16.41 -7.32
C PHE A 432 2.65 16.87 -5.93
N PHE A 433 1.80 16.09 -5.26
CA PHE A 433 1.34 16.36 -3.89
C PHE A 433 2.50 16.39 -2.89
N ALA A 434 3.38 15.38 -2.93
CA ALA A 434 4.57 15.33 -2.10
C ALA A 434 5.55 16.48 -2.40
N SER A 435 5.72 16.86 -3.67
CA SER A 435 6.47 18.07 -4.03
C SER A 435 5.85 19.35 -3.46
N GLY A 436 4.51 19.47 -3.48
CA GLY A 436 3.78 20.60 -2.90
C GLY A 436 3.93 20.71 -1.40
N PHE A 437 3.74 19.59 -0.69
CA PHE A 437 3.98 19.48 0.75
C PHE A 437 5.38 19.96 1.12
N LYS A 438 6.42 19.47 0.42
CA LYS A 438 7.80 19.90 0.66
C LYS A 438 8.00 21.41 0.43
N ARG A 439 7.41 21.98 -0.62
CA ARG A 439 7.51 23.43 -0.89
C ARG A 439 6.78 24.28 0.14
N ALA A 440 5.65 23.83 0.69
CA ALA A 440 4.93 24.52 1.76
C ALA A 440 5.79 24.71 3.03
N PHE A 441 6.62 23.72 3.38
CA PHE A 441 7.58 23.81 4.49
C PHE A 441 8.97 24.36 4.08
N LYS A 442 9.10 24.92 2.86
CA LYS A 442 10.36 25.34 2.21
C LYS A 442 11.48 24.27 2.23
N ILE A 443 11.15 22.99 2.38
CA ILE A 443 12.10 21.88 2.35
C ILE A 443 12.29 21.34 0.92
N LYS A 444 13.44 20.70 0.66
CA LYS A 444 13.79 20.16 -0.66
C LYS A 444 13.39 18.68 -0.83
N ASP A 445 13.81 17.88 0.14
CA ASP A 445 13.77 16.41 0.21
C ASP A 445 13.25 16.04 1.62
N PHE A 446 12.61 14.88 1.84
CA PHE A 446 12.07 14.48 3.16
C PHE A 446 13.14 14.03 4.16
N GLY A 447 14.33 13.66 3.65
CA GLY A 447 15.51 13.27 4.43
C GLY A 447 16.72 13.09 3.53
N ASP A 448 17.84 12.63 4.12
CA ASP A 448 19.13 12.43 3.44
C ASP A 448 19.63 10.98 3.48
N ILE A 449 18.72 10.01 3.71
CA ILE A 449 19.06 8.60 3.95
C ILE A 449 19.80 7.95 2.76
N ILE A 450 19.45 8.28 1.51
CA ILE A 450 20.10 7.70 0.32
C ILE A 450 20.89 8.81 -0.42
N PRO A 451 22.25 8.75 -0.42
CA PRO A 451 23.07 9.77 -1.07
C PRO A 451 22.78 9.80 -2.58
N GLY A 452 22.71 11.01 -3.15
CA GLY A 452 22.25 11.23 -4.51
C GLY A 452 20.73 11.10 -4.75
N HIS A 453 19.96 10.41 -3.88
CA HIS A 453 18.55 10.06 -4.10
C HIS A 453 17.53 10.69 -3.13
N GLY A 454 17.89 11.11 -1.91
CA GLY A 454 17.00 11.81 -0.97
C GLY A 454 16.45 10.93 0.15
N GLY A 455 15.25 11.26 0.65
CA GLY A 455 14.55 10.48 1.68
C GLY A 455 13.93 9.20 1.13
N ILE A 456 13.41 8.36 2.02
CA ILE A 456 12.66 7.16 1.63
C ILE A 456 11.25 7.54 1.17
N LEU A 457 10.60 8.54 1.80
CA LEU A 457 9.28 9.01 1.37
C LEU A 457 9.32 9.64 -0.04
N ASP A 458 10.44 10.26 -0.44
CA ASP A 458 10.72 10.75 -1.81
C ASP A 458 10.75 9.63 -2.88
N ARG A 459 10.53 8.37 -2.48
CA ARG A 459 10.56 7.19 -3.35
C ARG A 459 9.27 6.36 -3.32
N PHE A 460 8.38 6.63 -2.36
CA PHE A 460 7.12 5.90 -2.18
C PHE A 460 5.86 6.78 -2.31
N ASP A 461 6.01 8.10 -2.51
CA ASP A 461 4.90 9.05 -2.70
C ASP A 461 3.92 8.67 -3.83
N CYS A 462 4.42 8.32 -5.02
CA CYS A 462 3.63 7.80 -6.13
C CYS A 462 3.14 6.35 -5.88
N GLN A 463 3.88 5.57 -5.08
CA GLN A 463 3.60 4.15 -4.83
C GLN A 463 2.42 3.96 -3.87
N PHE A 464 2.23 4.85 -2.91
CA PHE A 464 1.04 4.85 -2.02
C PHE A 464 -0.26 4.95 -2.84
N LEU A 465 -0.33 5.91 -3.76
CA LEU A 465 -1.51 6.11 -4.61
C LEU A 465 -1.77 4.89 -5.51
N MET A 466 -0.70 4.26 -6.02
CA MET A 466 -0.78 3.02 -6.80
C MET A 466 -1.26 1.83 -5.95
N ALA A 467 -0.75 1.66 -4.73
CA ALA A 467 -1.12 0.55 -3.85
C ALA A 467 -2.59 0.58 -3.44
N THR A 468 -3.13 1.77 -3.16
CA THR A 468 -4.57 1.97 -2.92
C THR A 468 -5.39 1.58 -4.14
N PHE A 469 -5.03 2.06 -5.33
CA PHE A 469 -5.75 1.73 -6.57
C PHE A 469 -5.77 0.22 -6.82
N VAL A 470 -4.63 -0.46 -6.70
CA VAL A 470 -4.52 -1.91 -6.91
C VAL A 470 -5.40 -2.68 -5.92
N ASN A 471 -5.41 -2.30 -4.64
CA ASN A 471 -6.19 -3.02 -3.63
C ASN A 471 -7.71 -2.87 -3.86
N VAL A 472 -8.15 -1.66 -4.20
CA VAL A 472 -9.55 -1.40 -4.60
C VAL A 472 -9.88 -2.16 -5.88
N TYR A 473 -9.00 -2.14 -6.89
CA TYR A 473 -9.21 -2.81 -8.16
C TYR A 473 -9.35 -4.33 -8.01
N ILE A 474 -8.49 -4.97 -7.21
CA ILE A 474 -8.61 -6.39 -6.86
C ILE A 474 -9.95 -6.64 -6.15
N SER A 475 -10.26 -5.84 -5.13
CA SER A 475 -11.47 -6.02 -4.32
C SER A 475 -12.78 -5.82 -5.09
N SER A 476 -12.79 -4.95 -6.12
CA SER A 476 -13.98 -4.66 -6.92
C SER A 476 -14.15 -5.54 -8.16
N PHE A 477 -13.06 -5.96 -8.82
CA PHE A 477 -13.12 -6.63 -10.13
C PHE A 477 -12.60 -8.07 -10.15
N ILE A 478 -11.92 -8.54 -9.10
CA ILE A 478 -11.11 -9.77 -9.13
C ILE A 478 -11.40 -10.72 -7.98
N ARG A 479 -11.68 -10.19 -6.78
CA ARG A 479 -11.93 -10.94 -5.54
C ARG A 479 -13.33 -11.58 -5.52
N ALA A 480 -13.64 -12.34 -6.57
CA ALA A 480 -14.80 -13.22 -6.60
C ALA A 480 -14.67 -14.33 -5.54
N ALA A 481 -15.79 -14.72 -4.93
CA ALA A 481 -15.79 -15.70 -3.85
C ALA A 481 -15.53 -17.11 -4.40
N SER A 482 -14.28 -17.57 -4.33
CA SER A 482 -13.90 -18.95 -4.68
C SER A 482 -14.70 -19.96 -3.84
N PRO A 483 -15.30 -21.00 -4.43
CA PRO A 483 -16.06 -22.02 -3.70
C PRO A 483 -15.28 -22.66 -2.55
N GLN A 484 -13.96 -22.76 -2.65
CA GLN A 484 -13.05 -23.29 -1.64
C GLN A 484 -13.01 -22.40 -0.38
N LYS A 485 -12.72 -21.09 -0.52
CA LYS A 485 -12.75 -20.14 0.62
C LYS A 485 -14.15 -20.05 1.24
N LEU A 486 -15.21 -20.09 0.43
CA LEU A 486 -16.60 -20.17 0.94
C LEU A 486 -16.82 -21.45 1.74
N LEU A 487 -16.50 -22.63 1.20
CA LEU A 487 -16.65 -23.91 1.89
C LEU A 487 -15.85 -23.95 3.20
N GLN A 488 -14.63 -23.40 3.22
CA GLN A 488 -13.82 -23.29 4.42
C GLN A 488 -14.49 -22.39 5.47
N GLN A 489 -15.05 -21.24 5.08
CA GLN A 489 -15.85 -20.40 5.99
C GLN A 489 -17.07 -21.16 6.54
N VAL A 490 -17.79 -21.90 5.69
CA VAL A 490 -18.93 -22.74 6.13
C VAL A 490 -18.48 -23.79 7.14
N LEU A 491 -17.35 -24.46 6.92
CA LEU A 491 -16.80 -25.45 7.84
C LEU A 491 -16.38 -24.87 9.21
N THR A 492 -16.20 -23.55 9.34
CA THR A 492 -15.99 -22.89 10.65
C THR A 492 -17.29 -22.59 11.42
N LEU A 493 -18.46 -22.69 10.78
CA LEU A 493 -19.76 -22.48 11.44
C LEU A 493 -20.15 -23.68 12.31
N LYS A 494 -21.12 -23.50 13.23
CA LYS A 494 -21.66 -24.61 14.02
C LYS A 494 -22.38 -25.63 13.09
N PRO A 495 -22.41 -26.93 13.41
CA PRO A 495 -23.06 -27.95 12.57
C PRO A 495 -24.53 -27.65 12.20
N GLU A 496 -25.29 -27.06 13.13
CA GLU A 496 -26.66 -26.58 12.91
C GLU A 496 -26.75 -25.54 11.78
N GLN A 497 -25.81 -24.58 11.77
CA GLN A 497 -25.73 -23.52 10.78
C GLN A 497 -25.23 -24.05 9.42
N GLN A 498 -24.32 -25.04 9.43
CA GLN A 498 -23.89 -25.75 8.23
C GLN A 498 -25.07 -26.47 7.56
N LEU A 499 -25.89 -27.18 8.35
CA LEU A 499 -27.11 -27.84 7.88
C LEU A 499 -28.15 -26.85 7.35
N GLN A 500 -28.37 -25.73 8.06
CA GLN A 500 -29.29 -24.67 7.63
C GLN A 500 -28.85 -24.01 6.31
N LEU A 501 -27.55 -23.78 6.13
CA LEU A 501 -27.02 -23.24 4.88
C LEU A 501 -27.12 -24.26 3.75
N TYR A 502 -26.83 -25.53 4.02
CA TYR A 502 -26.94 -26.62 3.03
C TYR A 502 -28.38 -26.80 2.53
N SER A 503 -29.38 -26.82 3.43
CA SER A 503 -30.79 -26.90 3.02
C SER A 503 -31.20 -25.67 2.21
N SER A 504 -30.87 -24.46 2.70
CA SER A 504 -31.19 -23.20 1.99
C SER A 504 -30.58 -23.14 0.59
N LEU A 505 -29.33 -23.61 0.44
CA LEU A 505 -28.64 -23.68 -0.85
C LEU A 505 -29.26 -24.74 -1.77
N ARG A 506 -29.48 -25.96 -1.26
CA ARG A 506 -30.14 -27.06 -1.98
C ARG A 506 -31.50 -26.63 -2.52
N ASP A 507 -32.31 -26.00 -1.68
CA ASP A 507 -33.69 -25.63 -2.01
C ASP A 507 -33.73 -24.46 -3.01
N SER A 508 -32.78 -23.52 -2.92
CA SER A 508 -32.60 -22.47 -3.93
C SER A 508 -32.11 -23.03 -5.28
N LEU A 509 -31.20 -24.00 -5.28
CA LEU A 509 -30.72 -24.66 -6.50
C LEU A 509 -31.80 -25.56 -7.14
N ALA A 510 -32.66 -26.18 -6.34
CA ALA A 510 -33.83 -26.91 -6.80
C ALA A 510 -34.88 -25.99 -7.45
N HIS A 511 -35.20 -24.86 -6.81
CA HIS A 511 -36.09 -23.84 -7.38
C HIS A 511 -35.55 -23.24 -8.69
N ARG A 512 -34.22 -23.20 -8.86
CA ARG A 512 -33.56 -22.78 -10.13
C ARG A 512 -33.47 -23.90 -11.18
N GLY A 513 -33.97 -25.11 -10.90
CA GLY A 513 -33.90 -26.27 -11.79
C GLY A 513 -32.49 -26.85 -11.99
N ILE A 514 -31.51 -26.43 -11.18
CA ILE A 514 -30.10 -26.84 -11.28
C ILE A 514 -29.87 -28.23 -10.66
N ILE A 515 -30.65 -28.58 -9.64
CA ILE A 515 -30.65 -29.90 -9.00
C ILE A 515 -32.06 -30.48 -9.08
N GLN A 516 -32.20 -31.69 -9.63
CA GLN A 516 -33.44 -32.44 -9.48
C GLN A 516 -33.52 -33.01 -8.06
N LEU A 517 -34.49 -32.55 -7.28
CA LEU A 517 -34.85 -33.21 -6.03
C LEU A 517 -35.49 -34.56 -6.37
N VAL A 518 -34.74 -35.64 -6.16
CA VAL A 518 -35.30 -36.99 -6.14
C VAL A 518 -36.20 -37.08 -4.91
N HIS A 519 -37.48 -36.77 -5.09
CA HIS A 519 -38.50 -37.14 -4.12
C HIS A 519 -38.48 -38.66 -3.99
N ALA A 520 -38.09 -39.14 -2.81
CA ALA A 520 -38.21 -40.55 -2.46
C ALA A 520 -39.70 -40.90 -2.36
N HIS A 521 -40.30 -41.27 -3.49
CA HIS A 521 -41.63 -41.88 -3.55
C HIS A 521 -41.55 -43.30 -2.96
N GLY A 522 -41.44 -43.36 -1.64
CA GLY A 522 -41.97 -44.47 -0.88
C GLY A 522 -43.49 -44.45 -1.01
N GLN A 523 -44.02 -45.14 -2.01
CA GLN A 523 -45.36 -45.69 -1.89
C GLN A 523 -45.28 -46.85 -0.88
N PRO A 524 -46.19 -46.93 0.10
CA PRO A 524 -46.34 -48.10 0.96
C PRO A 524 -47.00 -49.26 0.21
#